data_AF-A0A0N4W1Y0-F1
#
_entry.id   AF-A0A0N4W1Y0-F1
#
_cell.length_a   1.000
_cell.length_b   1.000
_cell.length_c   1.000
_cell.angle_alpha   90.00
_cell.angle_beta   90.00
_cell.angle_gamma   90.00
#
_symmetry.space_group_name_H-M   'P 1'
#
loop_
_entity.id
_entity.type
_entity.pdbx_description
1 polymer ?
#
loop_
_entity_poly.entity_id
_entity_poly.type
_entity_poly.pdbx_seq_one_letter_code
_entity_poly.pdbx_strand_id
1 'polypeptide(L)'
;MVCPEAVFAFYLNRDLYNNTVGGELTLCGIDSTHYQRLNSETYWQIPLGGIIINGQQIVYGPVNAIVDSGTSLIAGPPALVQEYTDGTCTSGFQEFPDLAASNTWILGDVFMGAFYTIFDYGNARVGFAVST
;
A
#
# COMPACT_ATOMS: atom_id res chain seq x y z
N MET A 1 5.46 -9.29 26.51
CA MET A 1 5.92 -8.11 25.74
C MET A 1 4.72 -7.19 25.65
N VAL A 2 4.80 -5.97 26.21
CA VAL A 2 3.72 -4.98 26.14
C VAL A 2 4.28 -3.81 25.35
N CYS A 3 3.73 -3.55 24.17
CA CYS A 3 4.14 -2.41 23.36
C CYS A 3 3.71 -1.11 24.07
N PRO A 4 4.61 -0.13 24.28
CA PRO A 4 4.23 1.18 24.80
C PRO A 4 3.41 1.99 23.79
N GLU A 5 3.62 1.78 22.49
CA GLU A 5 2.86 2.37 21.39
C GLU A 5 2.18 1.25 20.59
N ALA A 6 0.89 1.40 20.27
CA ALA A 6 0.12 0.43 19.48
C ALA A 6 0.37 0.63 17.98
N VAL A 7 1.64 0.51 17.57
CA VAL A 7 2.12 0.75 16.20
C VAL A 7 2.99 -0.42 15.72
N PHE A 8 2.99 -0.66 14.41
CA PHE A 8 3.96 -1.52 13.73
C PHE A 8 4.25 -0.96 12.34
N ALA A 9 5.36 -1.37 11.72
CA ALA A 9 5.77 -0.84 10.43
C ALA A 9 6.49 -1.88 9.57
N PHE A 10 6.42 -1.70 8.26
CA PHE A 10 7.11 -2.51 7.27
C PHE A 10 8.10 -1.66 6.47
N TYR A 11 9.33 -2.15 6.40
CA TYR A 11 10.30 -1.82 5.37
C TYR A 11 10.41 -3.05 4.44
N LEU A 12 10.20 -2.87 3.14
CA LEU A 12 10.37 -3.94 2.16
C LEU A 12 11.47 -3.53 1.18
N ASN A 13 12.57 -4.26 1.20
CA ASN A 13 13.71 -3.98 0.33
C ASN A 13 13.48 -4.56 -1.07
N ARG A 14 13.83 -3.79 -2.10
CA ARG A 14 13.72 -4.19 -3.51
C ARG A 14 15.06 -4.44 -4.19
N ASP A 15 16.20 -4.22 -3.52
CA ASP A 15 17.51 -4.60 -4.05
C ASP A 15 17.71 -6.12 -3.97
N LEU A 16 17.57 -6.77 -5.12
CA LEU A 16 17.70 -8.22 -5.25
C LEU A 16 19.15 -8.70 -5.40
N TYR A 17 20.11 -7.79 -5.57
CA TYR A 17 21.48 -8.15 -5.99
C TYR A 17 22.55 -7.77 -4.98
N ASN A 18 22.40 -6.64 -4.28
CA ASN A 18 23.45 -6.11 -3.40
C ASN A 18 23.05 -6.06 -1.93
N ASN A 19 21.87 -6.56 -1.56
CA ASN A 19 21.40 -6.57 -0.18
C ASN A 19 20.94 -7.96 0.27
N THR A 20 21.33 -8.35 1.48
CA THR A 20 20.96 -9.63 2.10
C THR A 20 19.72 -9.52 2.98
N VAL A 21 19.25 -8.32 3.27
CA VAL A 21 18.05 -8.05 4.08
C VAL A 21 16.90 -7.69 3.14
N GLY A 22 15.93 -8.60 3.01
CA GLY A 22 14.75 -8.42 2.14
C GLY A 22 13.69 -7.44 2.69
N GLY A 23 13.76 -7.11 3.98
CA GLY A 23 12.82 -6.20 4.64
C GLY A 23 12.90 -6.29 6.15
N GLU A 24 12.14 -5.46 6.85
CA GLU A 24 12.02 -5.42 8.30
C GLU A 24 10.55 -5.22 8.69
N LEU A 25 10.11 -5.95 9.73
CA LEU A 25 8.89 -5.66 10.48
C LEU A 25 9.29 -5.06 11.83
N THR A 26 8.95 -3.79 12.03
CA THR A 26 9.14 -3.11 13.32
C THR A 26 7.87 -3.27 14.14
N LEU A 27 7.97 -3.80 15.36
CA LEU A 27 6.87 -3.84 16.33
C LEU A 27 7.13 -2.82 17.42
N CYS A 28 6.08 -2.10 17.86
CA CYS A 28 6.13 -1.17 18.98
C CYS A 28 7.08 0.06 18.80
N GLY A 29 7.36 0.50 17.57
CA GLY A 29 8.20 1.68 17.29
C GLY A 29 8.20 2.09 15.81
N ILE A 30 8.60 3.34 15.52
CA ILE A 30 8.45 4.00 14.19
C ILE A 30 9.50 5.10 13.93
N ASP A 31 9.58 5.58 12.68
CA ASP A 31 9.96 6.94 12.29
C ASP A 31 8.68 7.75 11.95
N SER A 32 8.48 8.97 12.49
CA SER A 32 7.14 9.54 12.77
C SER A 32 6.60 10.61 11.80
N THR A 33 7.15 10.77 10.60
CA THR A 33 6.99 12.05 9.88
C THR A 33 5.83 12.18 8.88
N HIS A 34 5.05 11.14 8.54
CA HIS A 34 4.04 11.25 7.47
C HIS A 34 2.85 10.29 7.67
N TYR A 35 1.61 10.78 7.90
CA TYR A 35 0.42 9.96 8.23
C TYR A 35 -0.86 10.34 7.47
N GLN A 36 -1.73 9.35 7.29
CA GLN A 36 -3.08 9.40 6.73
C GLN A 36 -4.07 8.66 7.64
N ARG A 37 -5.23 9.25 7.94
CA ARG A 37 -6.25 8.63 8.81
C ARG A 37 -7.04 7.52 8.10
N LEU A 38 -7.46 6.51 8.86
CA LEU A 38 -8.34 5.45 8.38
C LEU A 38 -9.78 5.94 8.17
N ASN A 39 -10.46 5.38 7.17
CA ASN A 39 -11.90 5.56 6.97
C ASN A 39 -12.72 4.29 7.28
N SER A 40 -12.07 3.17 7.59
CA SER A 40 -12.63 1.94 8.13
C SER A 40 -11.57 1.30 9.02
N GLU A 41 -11.97 0.66 10.14
CA GLU A 41 -11.06 -0.08 11.02
C GLU A 41 -11.14 -1.60 10.80
N THR A 42 -12.04 -2.09 9.95
CA THR A 42 -12.08 -3.51 9.54
C THR A 42 -10.87 -3.89 8.68
N TYR A 43 -10.37 -2.93 7.91
CA TYR A 43 -9.16 -3.02 7.09
C TYR A 43 -8.31 -1.78 7.36
N TRP A 44 -7.02 -1.80 6.99
CA TRP A 44 -6.19 -0.59 6.93
C TRP A 44 -6.55 0.26 5.71
N GLN A 45 -7.80 0.74 5.70
CA GLN A 45 -8.40 1.44 4.59
C GLN A 45 -8.24 2.95 4.74
N ILE A 46 -7.71 3.58 3.69
CA ILE A 46 -7.53 5.02 3.59
C ILE A 46 -8.29 5.59 2.39
N PRO A 47 -8.78 6.84 2.47
CA PRO A 47 -9.32 7.53 1.31
C PRO A 47 -8.18 8.04 0.40
N LEU A 48 -8.33 7.85 -0.90
CA LEU A 48 -7.47 8.45 -1.92
C LEU A 48 -8.22 9.59 -2.64
N GLY A 49 -7.48 10.65 -2.98
CA GLY A 49 -8.01 11.78 -3.77
C GLY A 49 -8.25 11.46 -5.25
N GLY A 50 -7.71 10.35 -5.74
CA GLY A 50 -7.79 9.91 -7.13
C GLY A 50 -6.52 9.18 -7.58
N ILE A 51 -6.49 8.77 -8.83
CA ILE A 51 -5.34 8.09 -9.45
C ILE A 51 -4.94 8.87 -10.70
N ILE A 52 -3.64 9.09 -10.84
CA ILE A 52 -3.02 9.83 -11.94
C ILE A 52 -2.01 8.90 -12.62
N ILE A 53 -2.12 8.75 -13.93
CA ILE A 53 -1.16 8.01 -14.76
C ILE A 53 -0.62 8.95 -15.82
N ASN A 54 0.71 9.02 -15.97
CA ASN A 54 1.39 9.90 -16.94
C ASN A 54 0.94 11.38 -16.86
N GLY A 55 0.64 11.87 -15.65
CA GLY A 55 0.15 13.23 -15.42
C GLY A 55 -1.34 13.45 -15.73
N GLN A 56 -2.06 12.45 -16.21
CA GLN A 56 -3.50 12.51 -16.46
C GLN A 56 -4.28 11.84 -15.32
N GLN A 57 -5.24 12.55 -14.75
CA GLN A 57 -6.15 11.97 -13.77
C GLN A 57 -7.11 11.00 -14.46
N ILE A 58 -7.03 9.73 -14.06
CA ILE A 58 -7.87 8.64 -14.60
C ILE A 58 -9.00 8.25 -13.65
N VAL A 59 -8.79 8.44 -12.34
CA VAL A 59 -9.79 8.19 -11.31
C VAL A 59 -9.97 9.46 -10.49
N TYR A 60 -11.21 9.89 -10.37
CA TYR A 60 -11.61 11.03 -9.54
C TYR A 60 -12.09 10.51 -8.18
N GLY A 61 -11.52 11.05 -7.11
CA GLY A 61 -11.86 10.65 -5.75
C GLY A 61 -13.16 11.28 -5.23
N PRO A 62 -13.54 10.93 -3.99
CA PRO A 62 -12.81 10.00 -3.11
C PRO A 62 -13.00 8.54 -3.54
N VAL A 63 -11.90 7.77 -3.57
CA VAL A 63 -11.91 6.30 -3.72
C VAL A 63 -11.22 5.64 -2.53
N ASN A 64 -11.50 4.37 -2.28
CA ASN A 64 -10.91 3.66 -1.15
C ASN A 64 -9.64 2.93 -1.56
N ALA A 65 -8.70 2.79 -0.62
CA ALA A 65 -7.56 1.89 -0.77
C ALA A 65 -7.28 1.15 0.53
N ILE A 66 -7.00 -0.14 0.43
CA ILE A 66 -6.53 -0.99 1.52
C ILE A 66 -5.02 -1.16 1.38
N VAL A 67 -4.28 -0.88 2.46
CA VAL A 67 -2.83 -1.09 2.51
C VAL A 67 -2.60 -2.51 3.03
N ASP A 68 -2.03 -3.38 2.19
CA ASP A 68 -2.05 -4.83 2.42
C ASP A 68 -0.71 -5.50 2.12
N SER A 69 0.08 -5.75 3.16
CA SER A 69 1.33 -6.52 3.06
C SER A 69 1.11 -8.00 2.70
N GLY A 70 -0.14 -8.49 2.70
CA GLY A 70 -0.49 -9.84 2.27
C GLY A 70 -0.64 -9.97 0.75
N THR A 71 -0.60 -8.86 0.00
CA THR A 71 -0.75 -8.83 -1.45
C THR A 71 0.51 -8.25 -2.08
N SER A 72 1.09 -8.88 -3.09
CA SER A 72 2.29 -8.31 -3.74
C SER A 72 1.99 -7.19 -4.73
N LEU A 73 0.80 -7.20 -5.36
CA LEU A 73 0.44 -6.33 -6.48
C LEU A 73 -0.36 -5.09 -6.05
N ILE A 74 -0.50 -4.13 -6.95
CA ILE A 74 -1.52 -3.09 -6.85
C ILE A 74 -2.77 -3.62 -7.54
N ALA A 75 -3.84 -3.86 -6.78
CA ALA A 75 -5.08 -4.38 -7.34
C ALA A 75 -6.15 -3.29 -7.43
N GLY A 76 -6.98 -3.35 -8.48
CA GLY A 76 -8.07 -2.39 -8.67
C GLY A 76 -9.25 -2.95 -9.46
N PRO A 77 -10.30 -2.13 -9.64
CA PRO A 77 -11.49 -2.53 -10.39
C PRO A 77 -11.15 -2.92 -11.84
N PRO A 78 -11.71 -4.02 -12.39
CA PRO A 78 -11.45 -4.46 -13.77
C PRO A 78 -11.77 -3.42 -14.85
N ALA A 79 -12.69 -2.48 -14.57
CA ALA A 79 -13.01 -1.39 -15.50
C ALA A 79 -11.90 -0.33 -15.61
N LEU A 80 -10.95 -0.31 -14.68
CA LEU A 80 -9.90 0.70 -14.55
C LEU A 80 -8.49 0.11 -14.68
N VAL A 81 -8.34 -1.19 -14.46
CA VAL A 81 -7.06 -1.90 -14.49
C VAL A 81 -7.12 -2.98 -15.55
N GLN A 82 -6.08 -3.05 -16.37
CA GLN A 82 -5.84 -4.14 -17.28
C GLN A 82 -4.47 -4.73 -16.95
N GLU A 83 -4.43 -6.04 -16.69
CA GLU A 83 -3.17 -6.76 -16.52
C GLU A 83 -2.38 -6.75 -17.84
N TYR A 84 -1.06 -6.54 -17.75
CA TYR A 84 -0.19 -6.48 -18.93
C TYR A 84 1.09 -7.28 -18.70
N THR A 85 1.46 -8.09 -19.70
CA THR A 85 2.75 -8.79 -19.77
C THR A 85 3.24 -8.84 -21.21
N ASP A 86 4.55 -8.73 -21.41
CA ASP A 86 5.22 -8.92 -22.71
C ASP A 86 5.95 -10.28 -22.82
N GLY A 87 5.74 -11.16 -21.83
CA GLY A 87 6.42 -12.46 -21.71
C GLY A 87 7.77 -12.42 -20.98
N THR A 88 8.32 -11.23 -20.73
CA THR A 88 9.52 -11.02 -19.91
C THR A 88 9.21 -10.18 -18.67
N CYS A 89 8.46 -9.10 -18.85
CA CYS A 89 8.02 -8.19 -17.81
C CYS A 89 6.51 -8.31 -17.61
N THR A 90 6.09 -8.30 -16.35
CA THR A 90 4.68 -8.25 -15.95
C THR A 90 4.43 -6.97 -15.17
N SER A 91 3.34 -6.29 -15.49
CA SER A 91 2.87 -5.10 -14.78
C SER A 91 2.57 -5.42 -13.32
N GLY A 92 2.91 -4.51 -12.41
CA GLY A 92 2.54 -4.61 -10.99
C GLY A 92 1.06 -4.35 -10.71
N PHE A 93 0.25 -4.07 -11.74
CA PHE A 93 -1.18 -3.81 -11.63
C PHE A 93 -2.00 -5.02 -12.06
N GLN A 94 -2.98 -5.41 -11.24
CA GLN A 94 -3.89 -6.52 -11.52
C GLN A 94 -5.35 -6.12 -11.31
N GLU A 95 -6.24 -6.63 -12.16
CA GLU A 95 -7.67 -6.54 -11.93
C GLU A 95 -8.11 -7.50 -10.81
N PHE A 96 -9.06 -7.05 -9.98
CA PHE A 96 -9.67 -7.90 -8.97
C PHE A 96 -11.19 -7.69 -8.97
N PRO A 97 -11.99 -8.65 -9.48
CA PRO A 97 -13.42 -8.48 -9.68
C PRO A 97 -14.20 -8.05 -8.44
N ASP A 98 -13.84 -8.56 -7.27
CA ASP A 98 -14.55 -8.24 -6.01
C ASP A 98 -14.37 -6.77 -5.57
N LEU A 99 -13.39 -6.06 -6.14
CA LEU A 99 -13.16 -4.64 -5.86
C LEU A 99 -14.06 -3.72 -6.70
N ALA A 100 -14.74 -4.24 -7.72
CA ALA A 100 -15.58 -3.45 -8.63
C ALA A 100 -16.74 -2.77 -7.89
N ALA A 101 -17.42 -3.50 -6.99
CA ALA A 101 -18.60 -3.01 -6.29
C ALA A 101 -18.26 -1.97 -5.20
N SER A 102 -17.07 -2.05 -4.61
CA SER A 102 -16.65 -1.19 -3.50
C SER A 102 -15.83 0.03 -3.91
N ASN A 103 -15.48 0.13 -5.20
CA ASN A 103 -14.56 1.15 -5.74
C ASN A 103 -13.29 1.28 -4.88
N THR A 104 -12.72 0.11 -4.56
CA THR A 104 -11.57 -0.04 -3.66
C THR A 104 -10.34 -0.49 -4.42
N TRP A 105 -9.19 -0.05 -3.96
CA TRP A 105 -7.89 -0.47 -4.46
C TRP A 105 -7.13 -1.23 -3.37
N ILE A 106 -6.20 -2.10 -3.76
CA ILE A 106 -5.26 -2.73 -2.84
C ILE A 106 -3.88 -2.18 -3.15
N LEU A 107 -3.20 -1.65 -2.14
CA LEU A 107 -1.82 -1.19 -2.20
C LEU A 107 -0.94 -2.26 -1.55
N GLY A 108 -0.46 -3.18 -2.38
CA GLY A 108 0.39 -4.28 -1.97
C GLY A 108 1.87 -3.94 -1.90
N ASP A 109 2.72 -4.97 -1.86
CA ASP A 109 4.18 -4.84 -1.76
C ASP A 109 4.77 -3.92 -2.83
N VAL A 110 4.24 -3.92 -4.07
CA VAL A 110 4.73 -3.02 -5.15
C VAL A 110 4.69 -1.56 -4.70
N PHE A 111 3.66 -1.17 -3.94
CA PHE A 111 3.58 0.14 -3.31
C PHE A 111 4.44 0.21 -2.05
N MET A 112 4.26 -0.73 -1.12
CA MET A 112 4.94 -0.72 0.19
C MET A 112 6.48 -0.91 0.12
N GLY A 113 7.01 -1.40 -1.00
CA GLY A 113 8.45 -1.45 -1.24
C GLY A 113 9.06 -0.09 -1.61
N ALA A 114 8.26 0.80 -2.21
CA ALA A 114 8.68 2.18 -2.47
C ALA A 114 8.51 3.07 -1.24
N PHE A 115 7.63 2.68 -0.31
CA PHE A 115 7.28 3.48 0.86
C PHE A 115 7.38 2.68 2.16
N TYR A 116 8.24 3.13 3.08
CA TYR A 116 8.18 2.68 4.46
C TYR A 116 6.79 2.96 5.03
N THR A 117 6.12 1.91 5.48
CA THR A 117 4.68 1.95 5.78
C THR A 117 4.42 1.65 7.25
N ILE A 118 3.73 2.55 7.93
CA ILE A 118 3.45 2.49 9.36
C ILE A 118 1.96 2.26 9.59
N PHE A 119 1.62 1.30 10.42
CA PHE A 119 0.26 1.00 10.83
C PHE A 119 0.09 1.40 12.30
N ASP A 120 -0.59 2.52 12.55
CA ASP A 120 -0.81 3.08 13.88
C ASP A 120 -2.24 2.78 14.33
N TYR A 121 -2.38 1.69 15.09
CA TYR A 121 -3.66 1.19 15.58
C TYR A 121 -4.23 2.11 16.65
N GLY A 122 -3.37 2.65 17.52
CA GLY A 122 -3.78 3.54 18.61
C GLY A 122 -4.46 4.83 18.12
N ASN A 123 -4.11 5.30 16.92
CA ASN A 123 -4.68 6.51 16.31
C ASN A 123 -5.51 6.26 15.05
N ALA A 124 -5.79 5.00 14.70
CA ALA A 124 -6.50 4.59 13.49
C ALA A 124 -5.97 5.32 12.24
N ARG A 125 -4.68 5.15 11.93
CA ARG A 125 -4.02 5.81 10.79
C ARG A 125 -2.88 4.97 10.19
N VAL A 126 -2.55 5.22 8.94
CA VAL A 126 -1.40 4.64 8.23
C VAL A 126 -0.43 5.75 7.84
N GLY A 127 0.88 5.53 7.99
CA GLY A 127 1.92 6.46 7.56
C GLY A 127 2.79 5.95 6.43
N PHE A 128 3.33 6.86 5.63
CA PHE A 128 4.18 6.55 4.47
C PHE A 128 5.37 7.50 4.40
N ALA A 129 6.58 6.96 4.40
CA ALA A 129 7.80 7.71 4.06
C ALA A 129 8.47 7.05 2.85
N VAL A 130 9.28 7.81 2.11
CA VAL A 130 10.09 7.22 1.03
C VAL A 130 11.02 6.16 1.63
N SER A 131 11.01 4.96 1.06
CA SER A 131 11.94 3.90 1.44
C SER A 131 13.35 4.28 0.94
N THR A 132 14.34 4.28 1.83
CA THR A 132 15.73 4.69 1.54
C THR A 132 16.64 3.50 1.29
#